data_AF-A0A8T3RCG5-F1
#
_entry.id   AF-A0A8T3RCG5-F1
#
_cell.length_a   1.000
_cell.length_b   1.000
_cell.length_c   1.000
_cell.angle_alpha   90.00
_cell.angle_beta   90.00
_cell.angle_gamma   90.00
#
_symmetry.space_group_name_H-M   'P 1'
#
loop_
_entity.id
_entity.type
_entity.pdbx_description
1 polymer ?
#
loop_
_entity_poly.entity_id
_entity_poly.type
_entity_poly.pdbx_seq_one_letter_code
_entity_poly.pdbx_strand_id
1 'polypeptide(L)'
;MEIEDTSRRQIELGGSFAKLDQWSDSETAFGQAIKLGASGVDIRYALAVTMANQQKCAEAETILEDILRQIPNHALAKQLIANLQQRPSAVVALDE
;
A
#
# COMPACT_ATOMS: atom_id res chain seq x y z
N MET A 1 7.88 22.67 -11.78
CA MET A 1 8.95 21.73 -11.39
C MET A 1 8.97 21.43 -9.89
N GLU A 2 8.45 22.30 -9.00
CA GLU A 2 8.49 22.09 -7.53
C GLU A 2 7.61 20.95 -6.99
N ILE A 3 6.48 20.66 -7.63
CA ILE A 3 5.51 19.66 -7.16
C ILE A 3 6.10 18.24 -7.27
N GLU A 4 6.83 17.96 -8.34
CA GLU A 4 7.40 16.64 -8.62
C GLU A 4 8.56 16.29 -7.66
N ASP A 5 9.43 17.26 -7.36
CA ASP A 5 10.52 17.09 -6.39
C ASP A 5 10.00 16.83 -4.97
N THR A 6 8.94 17.56 -4.58
CA THR A 6 8.32 17.39 -3.26
C THR A 6 7.64 16.04 -3.14
N SER A 7 6.96 15.57 -4.20
CA SER A 7 6.37 14.24 -4.23
C SER A 7 7.42 13.14 -4.06
N ARG A 8 8.56 13.23 -4.76
CA ARG A 8 9.68 12.27 -4.67
C ARG A 8 10.23 12.16 -3.25
N ARG A 9 10.43 13.28 -2.55
CA ARG A 9 10.88 13.26 -1.15
C ARG A 9 9.92 12.49 -0.24
N GLN A 10 8.62 12.66 -0.44
CA GLN A 10 7.61 11.93 0.32
C GLN A 10 7.63 10.42 0.03
N ILE A 11 7.94 10.01 -1.21
CA ILE A 11 8.17 8.60 -1.57
C ILE A 11 9.37 8.04 -0.80
N GLU A 12 10.50 8.77 -0.79
CA GLU A 12 11.72 8.35 -0.11
C GLU A 12 11.53 8.25 1.40
N LEU A 13 10.81 9.21 2.00
CA LEU A 13 10.40 9.18 3.40
C LEU A 13 9.53 7.96 3.69
N GLY A 14 8.48 7.72 2.89
CA GLY A 14 7.59 6.58 3.07
C GLY A 14 8.33 5.24 3.01
N GLY A 15 9.26 5.10 2.07
CA GLY A 15 10.11 3.91 1.95
C GLY A 15 11.10 3.75 3.10
N SER A 16 11.62 4.86 3.63
CA SER A 16 12.53 4.84 4.79
C SER A 16 11.80 4.43 6.07
N PHE A 17 10.60 5.00 6.31
CA PHE A 17 9.75 4.59 7.42
C PHE A 17 9.32 3.12 7.31
N ALA A 18 8.99 2.64 6.11
CA ALA A 18 8.67 1.23 5.90
C ALA A 18 9.84 0.29 6.26
N LYS A 19 11.09 0.68 5.95
CA LYS A 19 12.29 -0.09 6.32
C LYS A 19 12.57 -0.10 7.82
N LEU A 20 12.03 0.88 8.55
CA LEU A 20 12.16 1.01 10.01
C LEU A 20 10.95 0.41 10.75
N ASP A 21 10.06 -0.31 10.05
CA ASP A 21 8.79 -0.83 10.57
C ASP A 21 7.86 0.27 11.14
N GLN A 22 8.11 1.54 10.80
CA GLN A 22 7.29 2.69 11.19
C GLN A 22 6.13 2.85 10.22
N TRP A 23 5.19 1.92 10.28
CA TRP A 23 4.16 1.79 9.25
C TRP A 23 3.20 2.98 9.17
N SER A 24 2.81 3.58 10.29
CA SER A 24 1.91 4.74 10.30
C SER A 24 2.54 6.00 9.69
N ASP A 25 3.83 6.22 9.96
CA ASP A 25 4.59 7.31 9.33
C ASP A 25 4.78 7.04 7.84
N SER A 26 5.02 5.78 7.47
CA SER A 26 5.13 5.34 6.08
C SER A 26 3.84 5.60 5.30
N GLU A 27 2.68 5.25 5.86
CA GLU A 27 1.37 5.49 5.23
C GLU A 27 1.13 6.98 5.03
N THR A 28 1.46 7.78 6.04
CA THR A 28 1.32 9.24 5.98
C THR A 28 2.17 9.83 4.86
N ALA A 29 3.44 9.43 4.77
CA ALA A 29 4.37 9.92 3.74
C ALA A 29 3.95 9.49 2.32
N PHE A 30 3.58 8.22 2.12
CA PHE A 30 3.06 7.78 0.82
C PHE A 30 1.74 8.46 0.45
N GLY A 31 0.84 8.67 1.41
CA GLY A 31 -0.39 9.43 1.20
C GLY A 31 -0.13 10.89 0.81
N GLN A 32 0.89 11.52 1.41
CA GLN A 32 1.32 12.87 1.01
C GLN A 32 1.93 12.87 -0.40
N ALA A 33 2.76 11.88 -0.75
CA ALA A 33 3.29 11.76 -2.09
C ALA A 33 2.17 11.71 -3.14
N ILE A 34 1.12 10.90 -2.89
CA ILE A 34 -0.05 10.79 -3.77
C ILE A 34 -0.79 12.12 -3.89
N LYS A 35 -1.02 12.83 -2.78
CA LYS A 35 -1.64 14.17 -2.78
C LYS A 35 -0.83 15.20 -3.57
N LEU A 36 0.50 15.05 -3.59
CA LEU A 36 1.42 15.87 -4.35
C LEU A 36 1.55 15.44 -5.83
N GLY A 37 0.78 14.44 -6.27
CA GLY A 37 0.76 14.00 -7.66
C GLY A 37 1.66 12.81 -7.98
N ALA A 38 2.30 12.20 -6.98
CA ALA A 38 2.91 10.89 -7.19
C ALA A 38 1.82 9.91 -7.61
N SER A 39 1.89 9.46 -8.85
CA SER A 39 0.93 8.55 -9.43
C SER A 39 1.70 7.40 -10.04
N GLY A 40 1.15 6.20 -9.91
CA GLY A 40 1.83 4.99 -10.33
C GLY A 40 1.32 3.78 -9.58
N VAL A 41 1.57 2.60 -10.15
CA VAL A 41 1.28 1.35 -9.46
C VAL A 41 2.27 1.12 -8.32
N ASP A 42 3.53 1.54 -8.47
CA ASP A 42 4.56 1.31 -7.45
C ASP A 42 4.23 1.97 -6.10
N ILE A 43 3.76 3.21 -6.12
CA ILE A 43 3.38 3.92 -4.88
C ILE A 43 2.10 3.34 -4.26
N ARG A 44 1.10 2.97 -5.08
CA ARG A 44 -0.12 2.31 -4.59
C ARG A 44 0.21 0.94 -3.98
N TYR A 45 1.10 0.19 -4.61
CA TYR A 45 1.58 -1.07 -4.09
C TYR A 45 2.34 -0.88 -2.77
N ALA A 46 3.24 0.10 -2.68
CA ALA A 46 3.96 0.42 -1.45
C ALA A 46 2.98 0.79 -0.31
N LEU A 47 1.96 1.61 -0.60
CA LEU A 47 0.91 1.93 0.37
C LEU A 47 0.14 0.69 0.83
N ALA A 48 -0.21 -0.23 -0.09
CA ALA A 48 -0.86 -1.49 0.26
C ALA A 48 0.02 -2.40 1.13
N VAL A 49 1.33 -2.49 0.86
CA VAL A 49 2.29 -3.20 1.71
C VAL A 49 2.33 -2.58 3.10
N THR A 50 2.38 -1.25 3.19
CA THR A 50 2.38 -0.54 4.47
C THR A 50 1.09 -0.80 5.26
N MET A 51 -0.08 -0.75 4.61
CA MET A 51 -1.37 -1.05 5.24
C MET A 51 -1.46 -2.52 5.70
N ALA A 52 -0.97 -3.46 4.90
CA ALA A 52 -0.89 -4.87 5.26
C ALA A 52 -0.07 -5.11 6.54
N ASN A 53 1.04 -4.39 6.71
CA ASN A 53 1.86 -4.48 7.91
C ASN A 53 1.23 -3.80 9.14
N GLN A 54 0.35 -2.83 8.93
CA GLN A 54 -0.51 -2.25 9.98
C GLN A 54 -1.70 -3.13 10.37
N GLN A 55 -1.81 -4.36 9.83
CA GLN A 55 -2.98 -5.23 9.96
C GLN A 55 -4.27 -4.67 9.33
N LYS A 56 -4.16 -3.63 8.51
CA LYS A 56 -5.27 -3.08 7.71
C LYS A 56 -5.44 -3.92 6.43
N CYS A 57 -5.66 -5.22 6.59
CA CYS A 57 -5.66 -6.17 5.47
C CYS A 57 -6.74 -5.87 4.43
N ALA A 58 -7.94 -5.48 4.85
CA ALA A 58 -9.05 -5.18 3.94
C ALA A 58 -8.77 -3.96 3.05
N GLU A 59 -8.17 -2.91 3.62
CA GLU A 59 -7.78 -1.71 2.89
C GLU A 59 -6.65 -2.02 1.90
N ALA A 60 -5.65 -2.80 2.32
CA ALA A 60 -4.57 -3.26 1.46
C ALA A 60 -5.09 -4.10 0.29
N GLU A 61 -5.99 -5.05 0.55
CA GLU A 61 -6.58 -5.91 -0.48
C GLU A 61 -7.35 -5.08 -1.51
N THR A 62 -8.15 -4.12 -1.08
CA THR A 62 -8.89 -3.22 -1.98
C THR A 62 -7.96 -2.49 -2.96
N ILE A 63 -6.80 -1.98 -2.48
CA ILE A 63 -5.81 -1.32 -3.33
C ILE A 63 -5.17 -2.31 -4.31
N LEU A 64 -4.86 -3.52 -3.86
CA LEU A 64 -4.23 -4.54 -4.69
C LEU A 64 -5.18 -5.05 -5.77
N GLU A 65 -6.47 -5.16 -5.48
CA GLU A 65 -7.50 -5.48 -6.47
C GLU A 65 -7.60 -4.40 -7.55
N ASP A 66 -7.57 -3.12 -7.18
CA ASP A 66 -7.53 -2.02 -8.16
C ASP A 66 -6.27 -2.08 -9.04
N ILE A 67 -5.11 -2.38 -8.44
CA ILE A 67 -3.87 -2.62 -9.19
C ILE A 67 -4.05 -3.77 -10.18
N LEU A 68 -4.67 -4.89 -9.77
CA LEU A 68 -4.89 -6.04 -10.64
C LEU A 68 -5.94 -5.81 -11.71
N ARG A 69 -6.94 -4.94 -11.49
CA ARG A 69 -7.87 -4.52 -12.54
C ARG A 69 -7.15 -3.77 -13.66
N GLN A 70 -6.18 -2.94 -13.31
CA GLN A 70 -5.40 -2.14 -14.27
C GLN A 70 -4.24 -2.93 -14.88
N ILE A 71 -3.58 -3.75 -14.08
CA ILE A 71 -2.45 -4.61 -14.45
C ILE A 71 -2.75 -6.05 -14.00
N PRO A 72 -3.52 -6.82 -14.80
CA PRO A 72 -3.93 -8.18 -14.45
C PRO A 72 -2.79 -9.16 -14.19
N ASN A 73 -1.57 -8.84 -14.63
CA ASN A 73 -0.39 -9.67 -14.44
C ASN A 73 0.64 -9.11 -13.44
N HIS A 74 0.22 -8.21 -12.54
CA HIS A 74 1.09 -7.68 -11.50
C HIS A 74 1.42 -8.76 -10.44
N ALA A 75 2.56 -9.43 -10.62
CA ALA A 75 2.96 -10.59 -9.82
C ALA A 75 3.00 -10.29 -8.31
N LEU A 76 3.60 -9.17 -7.92
CA LEU A 76 3.72 -8.78 -6.51
C LEU A 76 2.36 -8.52 -5.85
N ALA A 77 1.39 -8.00 -6.61
CA ALA A 77 0.06 -7.74 -6.05
C ALA A 77 -0.70 -9.05 -5.81
N LYS A 78 -0.63 -9.99 -6.76
CA LYS A 78 -1.20 -11.35 -6.59
C LYS A 78 -0.58 -12.07 -5.38
N GLN A 79 0.75 -11.99 -5.25
CA GLN A 79 1.45 -12.61 -4.12
C GLN A 79 1.03 -11.99 -2.78
N LEU A 80 0.90 -10.66 -2.72
CA LEU A 80 0.50 -10.00 -1.48
C LEU A 80 -0.95 -10.35 -1.10
N ILE A 81 -1.90 -10.34 -2.04
CA ILE A 81 -3.28 -10.78 -1.75
C ILE A 81 -3.29 -12.23 -1.24
N ALA A 82 -2.57 -13.14 -1.91
CA ALA A 82 -2.48 -14.52 -1.46
C ALA A 82 -1.95 -14.59 -0.01
N ASN A 83 -0.88 -13.86 0.33
CA ASN A 83 -0.35 -13.81 1.68
C ASN A 83 -1.36 -13.23 2.70
N LEU A 84 -2.16 -12.23 2.31
CA LEU A 84 -3.21 -11.66 3.15
C LEU A 84 -4.34 -12.65 3.41
N GLN A 85 -4.75 -13.43 2.40
CA GLN A 85 -5.81 -14.44 2.53
C GLN A 85 -5.38 -15.68 3.32
N GLN A 86 -4.09 -16.02 3.29
CA GLN A 86 -3.53 -17.10 4.10
C GLN A 86 -3.36 -16.70 5.58
N ARG A 87 -3.38 -15.41 5.90
CA ARG A 87 -3.51 -14.95 7.27
C ARG A 87 -4.98 -15.08 7.64
N PRO A 88 -5.37 -15.97 8.57
CA PRO A 88 -6.76 -16.06 8.98
C PRO A 88 -7.19 -14.68 9.47
N SER A 89 -8.04 -14.03 8.69
CA SER A 89 -8.77 -12.84 9.15
C SER A 89 -9.49 -13.26 10.41
N ALA A 90 -9.07 -12.73 11.56
CA ALA A 90 -9.79 -12.88 12.82
C ALA A 90 -11.21 -12.25 12.76
N VAL A 91 -11.63 -11.78 11.59
CA VAL A 91 -12.95 -11.26 11.25
C VAL A 91 -13.60 -12.18 10.21
N VAL A 92 -13.83 -13.44 10.60
CA VAL A 92 -15.08 -14.11 10.25
C VAL A 92 -15.90 -14.15 11.54
N ALA A 93 -16.34 -12.96 11.94
CA ALA A 93 -17.41 -12.74 12.91
C ALA A 93 -18.31 -11.72 12.20
N LEU A 94 -19.51 -12.01 11.74
CA LEU A 94 -20.41 -13.14 11.92
C LEU A 94 -21.13 -13.36 10.58
N ASP A 95 -21.27 -14.62 10.19
CA ASP A 95 -22.38 -15.05 9.33
C ASP A 95 -23.61 -15.12 10.25
N GLU A 96 -24.66 -14.34 9.94
CA GLU A 96 -26.12 -14.56 10.13
C GLU A 96 -26.90 -13.25 9.97
#